data_AF-A0A9W8H4W9-F1
#
_entry.id   AF-A0A9W8H4W9-F1
#
_cell.length_a   1.000
_cell.length_b   1.000
_cell.length_c   1.000
_cell.angle_alpha   90.00
_cell.angle_beta   90.00
_cell.angle_gamma   90.00
#
_symmetry.space_group_name_H-M   'P 1'
#
loop_
_entity.id
_entity.type
_entity.pdbx_description
1 polymer ?
#
loop_
_entity_poly.entity_id
_entity_poly.type
_entity_poly.pdbx_seq_one_letter_code
_entity_poly.pdbx_strand_id
1 'polypeptide(L)'
;MQARTKAVYENCTVLDISGNLLFRASRKRLDWYLSRDLATVIDDRTIQLKFANRGTGRSNEPFYLQDMRNACVVCGTTDGLTMHHVVPHQYRQYMSTAIKSRSSFDLLPVCMRCHDQYERHATSFKKHLEKCFQAPLEGRGWVERRDIGQAGRAAAALLSQHADKIPEVRRAELRHTVQAVAEARMPLLSESSRSCIEAWKQEQLDLSSEVHQGILRELCQMEVRVPGPDFCTHGEIVVGAVNLAQSDCAMCDECRTLVAGGVPALVVAWRRHFVQFARPAHLPQHWVPEYPCAQ
;
A
#
# COMPACT_ATOMS: atom_id res chain seq x y z
N MET A 1 -7.75 2.71 -9.61
CA MET A 1 -7.55 4.10 -9.16
C MET A 1 -8.91 4.79 -9.16
N GLN A 2 -9.31 5.44 -8.07
CA GLN A 2 -10.60 6.15 -7.99
C GLN A 2 -10.34 7.63 -7.76
N ALA A 3 -11.04 8.48 -8.50
CA ALA A 3 -11.00 9.92 -8.31
C ALA A 3 -11.64 10.30 -6.97
N ARG A 4 -11.13 11.37 -6.35
CA ARG A 4 -11.73 11.94 -5.15
C ARG A 4 -13.02 12.67 -5.51
N THR A 5 -14.03 12.49 -4.66
CA THR A 5 -15.33 13.17 -4.75
C THR A 5 -15.40 14.45 -3.92
N LYS A 6 -14.46 14.62 -2.98
CA LYS A 6 -14.34 15.80 -2.11
C LYS A 6 -13.02 16.51 -2.39
N ALA A 7 -12.97 17.80 -2.04
CA ALA A 7 -11.74 18.56 -2.03
C ALA A 7 -10.64 17.82 -1.24
N VAL A 8 -9.42 17.83 -1.78
CA VAL A 8 -8.22 17.25 -1.15
C VAL A 8 -7.80 18.09 0.07
N TYR A 9 -7.78 19.40 -0.08
CA TYR A 9 -7.30 20.36 0.90
C TYR A 9 -8.38 21.40 1.19
N GLU A 10 -8.75 21.56 2.45
CA GLU A 10 -9.67 22.61 2.90
C GLU A 10 -8.94 23.85 3.44
N ASN A 11 -7.64 23.71 3.70
CA ASN A 11 -6.72 24.77 4.16
C ASN A 11 -7.22 25.56 5.38
N CYS A 12 -7.96 24.92 6.30
CA CYS A 12 -8.33 25.55 7.56
C CYS A 12 -7.09 25.84 8.41
N THR A 13 -7.15 26.91 9.20
CA THR A 13 -6.03 27.45 9.97
C THR A 13 -6.13 27.02 11.42
N VAL A 14 -5.05 26.48 11.98
CA VAL A 14 -4.92 26.24 13.42
C VAL A 14 -3.78 27.10 13.96
N LEU A 15 -4.11 27.98 14.91
CA LEU A 15 -3.17 28.87 15.59
C LEU A 15 -2.75 28.27 16.95
N ASP A 16 -1.53 28.57 17.38
CA ASP A 16 -1.07 28.29 18.74
C ASP A 16 -1.71 29.23 19.78
N ILE A 17 -1.43 29.01 21.06
CA ILE A 17 -1.97 29.84 22.16
C ILE A 17 -1.53 31.32 22.06
N SER A 18 -0.44 31.61 21.36
CA SER A 18 0.08 32.97 21.13
C SER A 18 -0.48 33.61 19.85
N GLY A 19 -1.29 32.89 19.07
CA GLY A 19 -1.89 33.37 17.84
C GLY A 19 -1.04 33.14 16.58
N ASN A 20 0.09 32.43 16.67
CA ASN A 20 0.91 32.12 15.50
C ASN A 20 0.37 30.92 14.74
N LEU A 21 0.57 30.89 13.42
CA LEU A 21 0.16 29.77 12.58
C LEU A 21 0.92 28.48 12.95
N LEU A 22 0.18 27.46 13.37
CA LEU A 22 0.74 26.18 13.77
C LEU A 22 0.68 25.14 12.64
N PHE A 23 -0.46 24.98 11.96
CA PHE A 23 -0.61 24.11 10.79
C PHE A 23 -1.91 24.36 10.01
N ARG A 24 -1.96 23.83 8.78
CA ARG A 24 -3.20 23.71 7.97
C ARG A 24 -3.93 22.39 8.22
N ALA A 25 -5.25 22.42 8.18
CA ALA A 25 -6.10 21.30 8.56
C ALA A 25 -7.37 21.17 7.70
N SER A 26 -8.03 20.01 7.82
CA SER A 26 -9.39 19.78 7.35
C SER A 26 -10.42 20.34 8.33
N ARG A 27 -11.63 20.67 7.86
CA ARG A 27 -12.78 21.05 8.69
C ARG A 27 -13.06 20.05 9.80
N LYS A 28 -13.08 18.76 9.46
CA LYS A 28 -13.25 17.65 10.42
C LYS A 28 -12.26 17.71 11.60
N ARG A 29 -11.05 18.22 11.37
CA ARG A 29 -10.03 18.34 12.41
C ARG A 29 -10.27 19.55 13.29
N LEU A 30 -10.73 20.67 12.73
CA LEU A 30 -11.20 21.81 13.51
C LEU A 30 -12.33 21.37 14.45
N ASP A 31 -13.34 20.69 13.90
CA ASP A 31 -14.50 20.21 14.66
C ASP A 31 -14.08 19.29 15.82
N TRP A 32 -13.06 18.44 15.61
CA TRP A 32 -12.52 17.57 16.66
C TRP A 32 -11.93 18.34 17.86
N TYR A 33 -11.25 19.47 17.60
CA TYR A 33 -10.70 20.33 18.66
C TYR A 33 -11.81 21.11 19.37
N LEU A 34 -12.75 21.67 18.60
CA LEU A 34 -13.87 22.45 19.13
C LEU A 34 -14.80 21.57 19.98
N SER A 35 -15.12 20.35 19.54
CA SER A 35 -16.00 19.42 20.27
C SER A 35 -15.43 18.94 21.62
N ARG A 36 -14.14 19.19 21.87
CA ARG A 36 -13.43 18.81 23.10
C ARG A 36 -13.03 20.02 23.94
N ASP A 37 -13.51 21.19 23.59
CA ASP A 37 -13.17 22.46 24.23
C ASP A 37 -11.67 22.78 24.24
N LEU A 38 -10.92 22.25 23.25
CA LEU A 38 -9.46 22.41 23.15
C LEU A 38 -9.03 23.68 22.39
N ALA A 39 -9.97 24.35 21.72
CA ALA A 39 -9.72 25.52 20.90
C ALA A 39 -10.89 26.51 20.96
N THR A 40 -10.64 27.77 20.64
CA THR A 40 -11.65 28.80 20.40
C THR A 40 -11.78 29.07 18.90
N VAL A 41 -12.99 29.43 18.46
CA VAL A 41 -13.22 29.88 17.08
C VAL A 41 -12.75 31.33 16.96
N ILE A 42 -11.93 31.61 15.93
CA ILE A 42 -11.52 32.97 15.56
C ILE A 42 -12.36 33.45 14.39
N ASP A 43 -12.52 32.62 13.36
CA ASP A 43 -13.39 32.85 12.21
C ASP A 43 -13.90 31.51 11.64
N ASP A 44 -14.65 31.55 10.52
CA ASP A 44 -15.21 30.34 9.90
C ASP A 44 -14.14 29.28 9.61
N ARG A 45 -12.91 29.63 9.25
CA ARG A 45 -11.85 28.67 8.88
C ARG A 45 -10.67 28.62 9.86
N THR A 46 -10.71 29.38 10.94
CA THR A 46 -9.59 29.54 11.88
C THR A 46 -9.99 29.22 13.31
N ILE A 47 -9.21 28.36 13.96
CA ILE A 47 -9.29 28.11 15.41
C ILE A 47 -7.96 28.42 16.09
N GLN A 48 -8.03 28.80 17.37
CA GLN A 48 -6.85 29.02 18.22
C GLN A 48 -6.85 28.01 19.36
N LEU A 49 -5.73 27.32 19.58
CA LEU A 49 -5.61 26.35 20.67
C LEU A 49 -5.61 27.05 22.04
N LYS A 50 -6.30 26.47 23.02
CA LYS A 50 -6.33 26.98 24.41
C LYS A 50 -5.14 26.55 25.28
N PHE A 51 -4.22 25.77 24.73
CA PHE A 51 -3.09 25.20 25.46
C PHE A 51 -1.79 25.35 24.66
N ALA A 52 -0.67 25.40 25.39
CA ALA A 52 0.65 25.42 24.78
C ALA A 52 0.95 24.05 24.13
N ASN A 53 1.28 24.06 22.84
CA ASN A 53 1.78 22.87 22.15
C ASN A 53 3.19 22.51 22.67
N ARG A 54 3.52 21.22 22.63
CA ARG A 54 4.88 20.77 22.95
C ARG A 54 5.82 21.08 21.78
N GLY A 55 6.85 21.89 22.02
CA GLY A 55 7.83 22.32 21.02
C GLY A 55 7.29 23.38 20.05
N THR A 56 8.10 23.82 19.09
CA THR A 56 7.74 24.88 18.13
C THR A 56 6.84 24.40 16.97
N GLY A 57 6.40 23.14 17.00
CA GLY A 57 5.60 22.56 15.92
C GLY A 57 6.39 22.49 14.61
N ARG A 58 5.78 22.97 13.51
CA ARG A 58 6.40 23.04 12.17
C ARG A 58 6.60 24.49 11.72
N SER A 59 6.78 25.42 12.66
CA SER A 59 6.89 26.86 12.40
C SER A 59 7.99 27.22 11.38
N ASN A 60 9.08 26.44 11.35
CA ASN A 60 10.21 26.63 10.43
C ASN A 60 10.13 25.76 9.17
N GLU A 61 8.98 25.14 8.88
CA GLU A 61 8.79 24.28 7.70
C GLU A 61 7.68 24.86 6.79
N PRO A 62 7.99 25.89 5.97
CA PRO A 62 7.00 26.64 5.17
C PRO A 62 6.10 25.76 4.30
N PHE A 63 6.63 24.64 3.82
CA PHE A 63 5.86 23.67 3.04
C PHE A 63 4.58 23.21 3.74
N TYR A 64 4.60 23.01 5.05
CA TYR A 64 3.43 22.51 5.80
C TYR A 64 2.48 23.62 6.26
N LEU A 65 2.87 24.88 6.10
CA LEU A 65 2.10 26.05 6.52
C LEU A 65 1.42 26.76 5.33
N GLN A 66 1.89 26.51 4.11
CA GLN A 66 1.29 27.05 2.88
C GLN A 66 -0.11 26.46 2.62
N ASP A 67 -0.92 27.21 1.89
CA ASP A 67 -2.17 26.68 1.34
C ASP A 67 -1.90 25.77 0.15
N MET A 68 -2.59 24.64 0.11
CA MET A 68 -2.44 23.64 -0.93
C MET A 68 -3.59 23.74 -1.94
N ARG A 69 -3.26 23.70 -3.23
CA ARG A 69 -4.26 23.80 -4.31
C ARG A 69 -4.92 22.44 -4.58
N ASN A 70 -6.23 22.45 -4.77
CA ASN A 70 -7.00 21.30 -5.23
C ASN A 70 -6.92 21.17 -6.76
N ALA A 71 -5.72 20.98 -7.29
CA ALA A 71 -5.47 20.86 -8.72
C ALA A 71 -4.34 19.87 -8.97
N CYS A 72 -4.31 19.25 -10.14
CA CYS A 72 -3.25 18.35 -10.53
C CYS A 72 -1.93 19.12 -10.59
N VAL A 73 -0.92 18.69 -9.85
CA VAL A 73 0.42 19.33 -9.87
C VAL A 73 1.10 19.23 -11.24
N VAL A 74 0.63 18.34 -12.11
CA VAL A 74 1.16 18.16 -13.46
C VAL A 74 0.54 19.13 -14.46
N CYS A 75 -0.76 18.99 -14.72
CA CYS A 75 -1.45 19.74 -15.77
C CYS A 75 -2.42 20.82 -15.28
N GLY A 76 -2.61 20.97 -13.96
CA GLY A 76 -3.43 22.04 -13.39
C GLY A 76 -4.93 21.79 -13.39
N THR A 77 -5.42 20.70 -14.00
CA THR A 77 -6.85 20.35 -13.95
C THR A 77 -7.34 20.13 -12.51
N THR A 78 -8.58 20.50 -12.22
CA THR A 78 -9.26 20.23 -10.95
C THR A 78 -10.05 18.92 -10.97
N ASP A 79 -10.16 18.27 -12.12
CA ASP A 79 -11.01 17.11 -12.33
C ASP A 79 -10.25 15.79 -12.18
N GLY A 80 -10.96 14.76 -11.71
CA GLY A 80 -10.42 13.40 -11.63
C GLY A 80 -9.18 13.29 -10.75
N LEU A 81 -9.08 14.12 -9.69
CA LEU A 81 -7.90 14.17 -8.82
C LEU A 81 -7.76 12.90 -7.98
N THR A 82 -6.54 12.45 -7.86
CA THR A 82 -6.10 11.32 -7.03
C THR A 82 -4.90 11.78 -6.18
N MET A 83 -4.57 11.04 -5.13
CA MET A 83 -3.37 11.32 -4.34
C MET A 83 -2.25 10.38 -4.76
N HIS A 84 -1.20 10.94 -5.35
CA HIS A 84 -0.03 10.19 -5.80
C HIS A 84 1.08 10.25 -4.75
N HIS A 85 1.62 9.09 -4.38
CA HIS A 85 2.80 8.97 -3.53
C HIS A 85 4.06 9.03 -4.40
N VAL A 86 4.71 10.20 -4.45
CA VAL A 86 5.95 10.42 -5.23
C VAL A 86 7.04 9.43 -4.83
N VAL A 87 7.19 9.20 -3.52
CA VAL A 87 7.96 8.09 -2.97
C VAL A 87 6.98 6.94 -2.70
N PRO A 88 7.05 5.82 -3.44
CA PRO A 88 6.05 4.76 -3.34
C PRO A 88 5.97 4.16 -1.93
N HIS A 89 4.74 3.84 -1.51
CA HIS A 89 4.47 3.20 -0.21
C HIS A 89 5.28 1.91 -0.02
N GLN A 90 5.46 1.15 -1.12
CA GLN A 90 6.31 -0.03 -1.22
C GLN A 90 7.66 0.13 -0.51
N TYR A 91 8.33 1.28 -0.68
CA TYR A 91 9.61 1.57 -0.02
C TYR A 91 9.39 2.29 1.31
N ARG A 92 8.48 3.27 1.34
CA ARG A 92 8.29 4.15 2.51
C ARG A 92 7.94 3.39 3.78
N GLN A 93 7.19 2.30 3.67
CA GLN A 93 6.81 1.47 4.82
C GLN A 93 8.00 0.83 5.55
N TYR A 94 9.17 0.75 4.92
CA TYR A 94 10.41 0.20 5.50
C TYR A 94 11.38 1.28 6.00
N MET A 95 11.04 2.56 5.85
CA MET A 95 11.87 3.68 6.32
C MET A 95 11.67 3.95 7.82
N SER A 96 12.53 4.79 8.41
CA SER A 96 12.42 5.20 9.82
C SER A 96 11.13 5.98 10.10
N THR A 97 10.69 5.99 11.35
CA THR A 97 9.52 6.76 11.78
C THR A 97 9.67 8.27 11.51
N ALA A 98 10.90 8.80 11.65
CA ALA A 98 11.22 10.19 11.34
C ALA A 98 10.84 10.56 9.90
N ILE A 99 11.14 9.68 8.94
CA ILE A 99 10.83 9.86 7.51
C ILE A 99 9.34 9.60 7.21
N LYS A 100 8.74 8.58 7.83
CA LYS A 100 7.32 8.22 7.67
C LYS A 100 6.37 9.34 8.12
N SER A 101 6.69 10.01 9.23
CA SER A 101 5.89 11.11 9.80
C SER A 101 5.77 12.36 8.90
N ARG A 102 6.59 12.42 7.84
CA ARG A 102 6.63 13.49 6.84
C ARG A 102 6.10 13.06 5.46
N SER A 103 5.36 11.95 5.41
CA SER A 103 4.78 11.40 4.17
C SER A 103 3.90 12.34 3.38
N SER A 104 3.24 13.31 4.03
CA SER A 104 2.44 14.32 3.35
C SER A 104 3.24 15.22 2.41
N PHE A 105 4.57 15.33 2.58
CA PHE A 105 5.43 16.05 1.65
C PHE A 105 5.43 15.41 0.25
N ASP A 106 5.42 14.08 0.20
CA ASP A 106 5.50 13.31 -1.05
C ASP A 106 4.13 12.86 -1.55
N LEU A 107 3.05 13.45 -1.03
CA LEU A 107 1.69 13.11 -1.39
C LEU A 107 1.04 14.26 -2.16
N LEU A 108 1.01 14.15 -3.49
CA LEU A 108 0.60 15.24 -4.38
C LEU A 108 -0.71 14.91 -5.11
N PRO A 109 -1.60 15.89 -5.31
CA PRO A 109 -2.78 15.72 -6.15
C PRO A 109 -2.37 15.57 -7.61
N VAL A 110 -2.77 14.47 -8.25
CA VAL A 110 -2.52 14.19 -9.67
C VAL A 110 -3.81 13.67 -10.30
N CYS A 111 -4.20 14.17 -11.47
CA CYS A 111 -5.38 13.65 -12.16
C CYS A 111 -5.12 12.25 -12.71
N MET A 112 -6.17 11.45 -12.91
CA MET A 112 -6.05 10.06 -13.37
C MET A 112 -5.17 9.91 -14.62
N ARG A 113 -5.28 10.82 -15.59
CA ARG A 113 -4.47 10.80 -16.82
C ARG A 113 -2.97 10.94 -16.54
N CYS A 114 -2.57 11.97 -15.78
CA CYS A 114 -1.17 12.21 -15.48
C CYS A 114 -0.60 11.12 -14.55
N HIS A 115 -1.44 10.57 -13.67
CA HIS A 115 -1.06 9.48 -12.78
C HIS A 115 -0.76 8.21 -13.58
N ASP A 116 -1.66 7.78 -14.49
CA ASP A 116 -1.42 6.61 -15.35
C ASP A 116 -0.16 6.77 -16.21
N GLN A 117 0.04 7.95 -16.80
CA GLN A 117 1.23 8.24 -17.61
C GLN A 117 2.51 8.13 -16.79
N TYR A 118 2.55 8.73 -15.61
CA TYR A 118 3.73 8.66 -14.74
C TYR A 118 3.96 7.24 -14.19
N GLU A 119 2.91 6.49 -13.87
CA GLU A 119 3.06 5.15 -13.28
C GLU A 119 3.83 4.20 -14.20
N ARG A 120 3.75 4.36 -15.53
CA ARG A 120 4.57 3.59 -16.48
C ARG A 120 6.07 3.84 -16.30
N HIS A 121 6.45 5.10 -16.06
CA HIS A 121 7.83 5.47 -15.75
C HIS A 121 8.21 4.98 -14.36
N ALA A 122 7.34 5.13 -13.36
CA ALA A 122 7.57 4.61 -12.01
C ALA A 122 7.80 3.09 -12.02
N THR A 123 7.00 2.31 -12.75
CA THR A 123 7.21 0.86 -12.93
C THR A 123 8.55 0.55 -13.59
N SER A 124 8.98 1.36 -14.55
CA SER A 124 10.29 1.19 -15.18
C SER A 124 11.44 1.42 -14.18
N PHE A 125 11.30 2.41 -13.30
CA PHE A 125 12.27 2.63 -12.23
C PHE A 125 12.26 1.51 -11.17
N LYS A 126 11.08 1.00 -10.78
CA LYS A 126 10.98 -0.19 -9.89
C LYS A 126 11.71 -1.40 -10.51
N LYS A 127 11.54 -1.64 -11.82
CA LYS A 127 12.24 -2.72 -12.56
C LYS A 127 13.76 -2.49 -12.64
N HIS A 128 14.19 -1.24 -12.73
CA HIS A 128 15.62 -0.91 -12.66
C HIS A 128 16.19 -1.29 -11.28
N LEU A 129 15.51 -0.86 -10.20
CA LEU A 129 15.89 -1.19 -8.83
C LEU A 129 15.85 -2.71 -8.59
N GLU A 130 14.87 -3.42 -9.15
CA GLU A 130 14.80 -4.89 -9.07
C GLU A 130 16.08 -5.55 -9.58
N LYS A 131 16.57 -5.13 -10.75
CA LYS A 131 17.80 -5.68 -11.33
C LYS A 131 19.04 -5.32 -10.51
N CYS A 132 19.18 -4.05 -10.11
CA CYS A 132 20.37 -3.58 -9.42
C CYS A 132 20.49 -4.11 -7.99
N PHE A 133 19.38 -4.24 -7.26
CA PHE A 133 19.37 -4.74 -5.89
C PHE A 133 19.07 -6.24 -5.80
N GLN A 134 18.97 -6.93 -6.94
CA GLN A 134 18.51 -8.33 -7.02
C GLN A 134 17.22 -8.53 -6.21
N ALA A 135 16.29 -7.59 -6.31
CA ALA A 135 15.08 -7.52 -5.49
C ALA A 135 13.85 -7.76 -6.38
N PRO A 136 13.38 -9.01 -6.57
CA PRO A 136 12.20 -9.29 -7.38
C PRO A 136 11.01 -8.44 -6.96
N LEU A 137 10.25 -7.89 -7.92
CA LEU A 137 9.09 -7.02 -7.60
C LEU A 137 8.04 -7.72 -6.74
N GLU A 138 7.84 -9.02 -6.97
CA GLU A 138 6.95 -9.88 -6.18
C GLU A 138 7.54 -10.25 -4.80
N GLY A 139 8.79 -9.90 -4.50
CA GLY A 139 9.51 -10.34 -3.30
C GLY A 139 10.15 -11.73 -3.43
N ARG A 140 10.89 -12.12 -2.39
CA ARG A 140 11.58 -13.43 -2.24
C ARG A 140 10.98 -14.21 -1.07
N GLY A 141 11.29 -15.50 -0.97
CA GLY A 141 10.83 -16.35 0.15
C GLY A 141 9.38 -16.82 0.04
N TRP A 142 8.85 -16.92 -1.18
CA TRP A 142 7.53 -17.52 -1.43
C TRP A 142 7.55 -19.03 -1.24
N VAL A 143 6.48 -19.57 -0.67
CA VAL A 143 6.25 -21.02 -0.50
C VAL A 143 5.08 -21.47 -1.36
N GLU A 144 5.27 -22.55 -2.12
CA GLU A 144 4.22 -23.19 -2.90
C GLU A 144 3.47 -24.23 -2.07
N ARG A 145 2.14 -24.11 -2.01
CA ARG A 145 1.22 -25.10 -1.43
C ARG A 145 0.63 -25.94 -2.55
N ARG A 146 1.42 -26.88 -3.08
CA ARG A 146 1.06 -27.70 -4.25
C ARG A 146 -0.20 -28.52 -4.02
N ASP A 147 -0.38 -29.02 -2.80
CA ASP A 147 -1.57 -29.72 -2.32
C ASP A 147 -2.83 -28.84 -2.42
N ILE A 148 -2.76 -27.60 -1.93
CA ILE A 148 -3.84 -26.61 -2.06
C ILE A 148 -4.12 -26.32 -3.53
N GLY A 149 -3.08 -26.14 -4.37
CA GLY A 149 -3.27 -25.90 -5.80
C GLY A 149 -3.91 -27.08 -6.52
N GLN A 150 -3.56 -28.32 -6.15
CA GLN A 150 -4.19 -29.52 -6.68
C GLN A 150 -5.66 -29.62 -6.25
N ALA A 151 -5.95 -29.42 -4.96
CA ALA A 151 -7.30 -29.45 -4.41
C ALA A 151 -8.18 -28.33 -4.97
N GLY A 152 -7.64 -27.12 -5.15
CA GLY A 152 -8.36 -26.00 -5.77
C GLY A 152 -8.76 -26.29 -7.21
N ARG A 153 -7.88 -26.90 -8.02
CA ARG A 153 -8.24 -27.34 -9.38
C ARG A 153 -9.28 -28.47 -9.38
N ALA A 154 -9.15 -29.42 -8.46
CA ALA A 154 -10.13 -30.50 -8.30
C ALA A 154 -11.50 -29.97 -7.89
N ALA A 155 -11.54 -29.03 -6.95
CA ALA A 155 -12.74 -28.35 -6.50
C ALA A 155 -13.38 -27.52 -7.62
N ALA A 156 -12.58 -26.81 -8.44
CA ALA A 156 -13.09 -26.04 -9.57
C ALA A 156 -13.74 -26.94 -10.62
N ALA A 157 -13.16 -28.12 -10.89
CA ALA A 157 -13.75 -29.09 -11.79
C ALA A 157 -15.08 -29.64 -11.26
N LEU A 158 -15.17 -29.92 -9.96
CA LEU A 158 -16.40 -30.38 -9.28
C LEU A 158 -17.49 -29.30 -9.22
N LEU A 159 -17.11 -28.02 -9.13
CA LEU A 159 -18.05 -26.88 -9.17
C LEU A 159 -18.45 -26.46 -10.59
N SER A 160 -17.82 -27.02 -11.62
CA SER A 160 -18.08 -26.61 -12.99
C SER A 160 -19.48 -27.01 -13.47
N GLN A 161 -20.05 -26.26 -14.41
CA GLN A 161 -21.33 -26.57 -15.06
C GLN A 161 -21.33 -27.90 -15.84
N HIS A 162 -20.15 -28.48 -16.05
CA HIS A 162 -19.95 -29.73 -16.78
C HIS A 162 -19.53 -30.87 -15.86
N ALA A 163 -19.68 -30.72 -14.53
CA ALA A 163 -19.30 -31.74 -13.56
C ALA A 163 -20.03 -33.08 -13.81
N ASP A 164 -21.27 -33.03 -14.29
CA ASP A 164 -22.09 -34.16 -14.71
C ASP A 164 -21.49 -34.95 -15.89
N LYS A 165 -20.76 -34.28 -16.78
CA LYS A 165 -20.06 -34.88 -17.93
C LYS A 165 -18.72 -35.55 -17.56
N ILE A 166 -18.18 -35.28 -16.37
CA ILE A 166 -16.95 -35.94 -15.89
C ILE A 166 -17.30 -37.39 -15.54
N PRO A 167 -16.57 -38.41 -16.03
CA PRO A 167 -16.84 -39.81 -15.66
C PRO A 167 -16.86 -40.01 -14.13
N GLU A 168 -17.77 -40.84 -13.61
CA GLU A 168 -17.95 -41.00 -12.15
C GLU A 168 -16.65 -41.41 -11.44
N VAL A 169 -15.87 -42.31 -12.05
CA VAL A 169 -14.53 -42.70 -11.56
C VAL A 169 -13.65 -41.47 -11.34
N ARG A 170 -13.61 -40.56 -12.32
CA ARG A 170 -12.82 -39.34 -12.22
C ARG A 170 -13.40 -38.37 -11.20
N ARG A 171 -14.73 -38.24 -11.08
CA ARG A 171 -15.35 -37.42 -10.02
C ARG A 171 -14.98 -37.91 -8.62
N ALA A 172 -14.98 -39.22 -8.41
CA ALA A 172 -14.58 -39.83 -7.14
C ALA A 172 -13.11 -39.52 -6.80
N GLU A 173 -12.19 -39.59 -7.76
CA GLU A 173 -10.78 -39.19 -7.55
C GLU A 173 -10.62 -37.71 -7.16
N LEU A 174 -11.36 -36.82 -7.84
CA LEU A 174 -11.35 -35.39 -7.54
C LEU A 174 -11.91 -35.11 -6.15
N ARG A 175 -13.02 -35.77 -5.79
CA ARG A 175 -13.63 -35.72 -4.45
C ARG A 175 -12.63 -36.16 -3.39
N HIS A 176 -11.97 -37.30 -3.58
CA HIS A 176 -10.97 -37.81 -2.65
C HIS A 176 -9.79 -36.82 -2.46
N THR A 177 -9.32 -36.23 -3.56
CA THR A 177 -8.25 -35.22 -3.52
C THR A 177 -8.65 -34.00 -2.67
N VAL A 178 -9.87 -33.49 -2.88
CA VAL A 178 -10.43 -32.38 -2.09
C VAL A 178 -10.53 -32.76 -0.62
N GLN A 179 -11.13 -33.91 -0.32
CA GLN A 179 -11.28 -34.44 1.05
C GLN A 179 -9.95 -34.49 1.78
N ALA A 180 -8.97 -35.20 1.20
CA ALA A 180 -7.66 -35.39 1.83
C ALA A 180 -6.97 -34.07 2.17
N VAL A 181 -7.02 -33.09 1.25
CA VAL A 181 -6.39 -31.78 1.46
C VAL A 181 -7.19 -30.93 2.45
N ALA A 182 -8.52 -30.92 2.36
CA ALA A 182 -9.37 -30.20 3.31
C ALA A 182 -9.19 -30.70 4.74
N GLU A 183 -9.06 -32.02 4.95
CA GLU A 183 -8.75 -32.59 6.26
C GLU A 183 -7.36 -32.18 6.75
N ALA A 184 -6.33 -32.33 5.91
CA ALA A 184 -4.96 -31.99 6.25
C ALA A 184 -4.76 -30.48 6.52
N ARG A 185 -5.62 -29.65 5.91
CA ARG A 185 -5.56 -28.18 5.97
C ARG A 185 -6.76 -27.57 6.66
N MET A 186 -7.46 -28.35 7.49
CA MET A 186 -8.65 -27.93 8.24
C MET A 186 -8.47 -26.60 9.01
N PRO A 187 -7.31 -26.31 9.64
CA PRO A 187 -7.08 -25.02 10.30
C PRO A 187 -7.13 -23.80 9.38
N LEU A 188 -6.98 -23.98 8.06
CA LEU A 188 -7.01 -22.91 7.06
C LEU A 188 -8.41 -22.60 6.52
N LEU A 189 -9.40 -23.46 6.80
CA LEU A 189 -10.78 -23.31 6.34
C LEU A 189 -11.63 -22.53 7.34
N SER A 190 -12.77 -22.02 6.89
CA SER A 190 -13.75 -21.34 7.73
C SER A 190 -14.34 -22.26 8.81
N GLU A 191 -14.89 -21.69 9.87
CA GLU A 191 -15.52 -22.46 10.95
C GLU A 191 -16.63 -23.37 10.45
N SER A 192 -17.48 -22.88 9.52
CA SER A 192 -18.53 -23.70 8.91
C SER A 192 -17.95 -24.87 8.11
N SER A 193 -16.92 -24.62 7.31
CA SER A 193 -16.22 -25.69 6.58
C SER A 193 -15.56 -26.69 7.53
N ARG A 194 -14.98 -26.25 8.64
CA ARG A 194 -14.42 -27.15 9.67
C ARG A 194 -15.47 -28.05 10.30
N SER A 195 -16.63 -27.50 10.69
CA SER A 195 -17.72 -28.31 11.24
C SER A 195 -18.23 -29.35 10.24
N CYS A 196 -18.27 -29.03 8.94
CA CYS A 196 -18.58 -30.00 7.89
C CYS A 196 -17.51 -31.11 7.83
N ILE A 197 -16.23 -30.75 8.01
CA ILE A 197 -15.08 -31.66 8.06
C ILE A 197 -15.02 -32.49 9.35
N GLU A 198 -15.75 -32.12 10.39
CA GLU A 198 -15.87 -32.95 11.58
C GLU A 198 -17.03 -33.92 11.42
N ALA A 199 -18.16 -33.47 10.85
CA ALA A 199 -19.33 -34.30 10.59
C ALA A 199 -19.03 -35.44 9.61
N TRP A 200 -18.31 -35.18 8.51
CA TRP A 200 -17.99 -36.21 7.52
C TRP A 200 -17.09 -37.35 8.04
N LYS A 201 -16.33 -37.10 9.14
CA LYS A 201 -15.40 -38.04 9.78
C LYS A 201 -16.16 -38.96 10.72
N GLN A 202 -17.28 -38.47 11.26
CA GLN A 202 -18.14 -39.21 12.18
C GLN A 202 -19.18 -40.06 11.43
N GLU A 203 -19.67 -39.59 10.27
CA GLU A 203 -20.85 -40.19 9.61
C GLU A 203 -20.61 -40.82 8.23
N GLN A 204 -19.37 -40.88 7.71
CA GLN A 204 -19.08 -41.43 6.37
C GLN A 204 -19.96 -40.81 5.26
N LEU A 205 -20.27 -39.51 5.35
CA LEU A 205 -21.14 -38.82 4.39
C LEU A 205 -20.46 -38.49 3.05
N ASP A 206 -21.23 -38.51 1.97
CA ASP A 206 -20.78 -38.22 0.60
C ASP A 206 -20.63 -36.70 0.32
N LEU A 207 -19.56 -36.35 -0.41
CA LEU A 207 -19.16 -34.99 -0.83
C LEU A 207 -20.13 -34.30 -1.82
N SER A 208 -21.25 -34.96 -2.16
CA SER A 208 -22.23 -34.49 -3.15
C SER A 208 -23.27 -33.51 -2.59
N SER A 209 -23.37 -33.34 -1.27
CA SER A 209 -24.32 -32.42 -0.64
C SER A 209 -23.97 -30.93 -0.82
N GLU A 210 -24.98 -30.06 -0.82
CA GLU A 210 -24.80 -28.59 -0.88
C GLU A 210 -23.89 -28.05 0.22
N VAL A 211 -23.87 -28.71 1.37
CA VAL A 211 -23.03 -28.42 2.54
C VAL A 211 -21.53 -28.47 2.18
N HIS A 212 -21.13 -29.35 1.27
CA HIS A 212 -19.73 -29.49 0.83
C HIS A 212 -19.30 -28.48 -0.23
N GLN A 213 -20.23 -27.76 -0.87
CA GLN A 213 -19.87 -26.74 -1.86
C GLN A 213 -19.10 -25.56 -1.24
N GLY A 214 -19.30 -25.28 0.06
CA GLY A 214 -18.53 -24.27 0.80
C GLY A 214 -17.03 -24.57 0.78
N ILE A 215 -16.66 -25.81 1.13
CA ILE A 215 -15.28 -26.30 1.13
C ILE A 215 -14.66 -26.20 -0.28
N LEU A 216 -15.42 -26.61 -1.30
CA LEU A 216 -14.97 -26.52 -2.69
C LEU A 216 -14.66 -25.07 -3.09
N ARG A 217 -15.56 -24.13 -2.77
CA ARG A 217 -15.38 -22.70 -3.10
C ARG A 217 -14.19 -22.10 -2.36
N GLU A 218 -14.04 -22.42 -1.07
CA GLU A 218 -12.90 -21.96 -0.28
C GLU A 218 -11.58 -22.45 -0.87
N LEU A 219 -11.45 -23.76 -1.14
CA LEU A 219 -10.25 -24.33 -1.75
C LEU A 219 -9.94 -23.74 -3.14
N CYS A 220 -10.96 -23.41 -3.94
CA CYS A 220 -10.77 -22.73 -5.23
C CYS A 220 -10.18 -21.32 -5.07
N GLN A 221 -10.53 -20.64 -3.98
CA GLN A 221 -10.14 -19.25 -3.71
C GLN A 221 -8.83 -19.16 -2.91
N MET A 222 -8.31 -20.27 -2.38
CA MET A 222 -7.07 -20.28 -1.62
C MET A 222 -5.85 -19.96 -2.49
N GLU A 223 -4.98 -19.09 -1.97
CA GLU A 223 -3.73 -18.74 -2.64
C GLU A 223 -2.75 -19.92 -2.65
N VAL A 224 -2.35 -20.37 -3.83
CA VAL A 224 -1.40 -21.48 -3.99
C VAL A 224 0.01 -21.10 -3.57
N ARG A 225 0.36 -19.82 -3.72
CA ARG A 225 1.68 -19.28 -3.41
C ARG A 225 1.51 -18.27 -2.28
N VAL A 226 2.17 -18.50 -1.15
CA VAL A 226 2.04 -17.66 0.05
C VAL A 226 3.41 -17.22 0.59
N PRO A 227 3.48 -16.12 1.36
CA PRO A 227 4.69 -15.73 2.08
C PRO A 227 5.19 -16.85 3.01
N GLY A 228 6.45 -17.25 2.87
CA GLY A 228 7.12 -18.16 3.79
C GLY A 228 7.78 -17.44 4.97
N PRO A 229 8.50 -18.17 5.84
CA PRO A 229 9.23 -17.59 6.98
C PRO A 229 10.29 -16.56 6.57
N ASP A 230 10.96 -16.79 5.43
CA ASP A 230 12.00 -15.91 4.89
C ASP A 230 11.45 -14.92 3.84
N PHE A 231 10.13 -14.66 3.87
CA PHE A 231 9.53 -13.77 2.90
C PHE A 231 9.97 -12.32 3.13
N CYS A 232 10.51 -11.71 2.07
CA CYS A 232 10.89 -10.30 2.06
C CYS A 232 10.34 -9.64 0.80
N THR A 233 9.72 -8.47 0.94
CA THR A 233 9.22 -7.74 -0.22
C THR A 233 10.35 -7.01 -0.95
N HIS A 234 10.11 -6.65 -2.21
CA HIS A 234 11.03 -5.78 -2.96
C HIS A 234 11.46 -4.53 -2.19
N GLY A 235 10.50 -3.83 -1.57
CA GLY A 235 10.76 -2.58 -0.89
C GLY A 235 11.63 -2.76 0.34
N GLU A 236 11.45 -3.86 1.06
CA GLU A 236 12.26 -4.22 2.22
C GLU A 236 13.70 -4.49 1.84
N ILE A 237 13.91 -5.26 0.77
CA ILE A 237 15.24 -5.59 0.25
C ILE A 237 15.97 -4.31 -0.17
N VAL A 238 15.33 -3.46 -0.97
CA VAL A 238 15.95 -2.22 -1.47
C VAL A 238 16.28 -1.25 -0.32
N VAL A 239 15.32 -1.00 0.58
CA VAL A 239 15.54 -0.08 1.71
C VAL A 239 16.56 -0.65 2.70
N GLY A 240 16.57 -1.97 2.92
CA GLY A 240 17.56 -2.67 3.74
C GLY A 240 18.98 -2.51 3.18
N ALA A 241 19.16 -2.77 1.87
CA ALA A 241 20.47 -2.61 1.22
C ALA A 241 20.99 -1.17 1.29
N VAL A 242 20.10 -0.20 1.06
CA VAL A 242 20.43 1.24 1.14
C VAL A 242 20.76 1.65 2.58
N ASN A 243 20.06 1.12 3.60
CA ASN A 243 20.37 1.38 5.01
C ASN A 243 21.71 0.80 5.45
N LEU A 244 22.05 -0.40 4.97
CA LEU A 244 23.24 -1.13 5.37
C LEU A 244 24.47 -0.78 4.51
N ALA A 245 24.36 0.22 3.62
CA ALA A 245 25.38 0.59 2.65
C ALA A 245 25.91 -0.61 1.84
N GLN A 246 25.05 -1.62 1.61
CA GLN A 246 25.41 -2.83 0.89
C GLN A 246 25.48 -2.54 -0.61
N SER A 247 26.69 -2.58 -1.16
CA SER A 247 26.94 -2.40 -2.58
C SER A 247 27.46 -3.70 -3.19
N ASP A 248 27.01 -3.98 -4.42
CA ASP A 248 27.51 -5.07 -5.25
C ASP A 248 28.21 -4.48 -6.48
N CYS A 249 29.27 -5.13 -6.95
CA CYS A 249 29.96 -4.80 -8.19
C CYS A 249 29.03 -4.79 -9.41
N ALA A 250 27.92 -5.54 -9.38
CA ALA A 250 26.91 -5.57 -10.44
C ALA A 250 25.96 -4.35 -10.48
N MET A 251 26.01 -3.46 -9.48
CA MET A 251 25.16 -2.26 -9.45
C MET A 251 25.61 -1.23 -10.51
N CYS A 252 24.68 -0.41 -11.00
CA CYS A 252 25.04 0.77 -11.80
C CYS A 252 25.51 1.93 -10.90
N ASP A 253 26.11 2.97 -11.50
CA ASP A 253 26.59 4.15 -10.76
C ASP A 253 25.47 4.89 -10.02
N GLU A 254 24.29 4.97 -10.62
CA GLU A 254 23.12 5.58 -9.99
C GLU A 254 22.75 4.83 -8.70
N CYS A 255 22.62 3.50 -8.76
CA CYS A 255 22.29 2.69 -7.58
C CYS A 255 23.42 2.69 -6.54
N ARG A 256 24.70 2.74 -6.94
CA ARG A 256 25.81 2.97 -6.00
C ARG A 256 25.67 4.28 -5.26
N THR A 257 25.25 5.34 -5.95
CA THR A 257 24.99 6.65 -5.35
C THR A 257 23.82 6.59 -4.36
N LEU A 258 22.77 5.82 -4.65
CA LEU A 258 21.66 5.60 -3.71
C LEU A 258 22.14 4.92 -2.43
N VAL A 259 22.96 3.87 -2.56
CA VAL A 259 23.52 3.14 -1.40
C VAL A 259 24.42 4.06 -0.58
N ALA A 260 25.32 4.80 -1.23
CA ALA A 260 26.24 5.73 -0.55
C ALA A 260 25.49 6.87 0.19
N GLY A 261 24.39 7.36 -0.38
CA GLY A 261 23.59 8.43 0.20
C GLY A 261 22.43 7.97 1.10
N GLY A 262 22.28 6.66 1.31
CA GLY A 262 21.26 6.07 2.17
C GLY A 262 19.82 6.39 1.75
N VAL A 263 18.88 6.20 2.68
CA VAL A 263 17.44 6.42 2.44
C VAL A 263 17.13 7.84 1.94
N PRO A 264 17.78 8.91 2.41
CA PRO A 264 17.60 10.24 1.84
C PRO A 264 17.88 10.29 0.33
N ALA A 265 18.95 9.63 -0.15
CA ALA A 265 19.25 9.57 -1.58
C ALA A 265 18.18 8.81 -2.37
N LEU A 266 17.67 7.69 -1.84
CA LEU A 266 16.54 6.98 -2.46
C LEU A 266 15.28 7.86 -2.56
N VAL A 267 14.96 8.63 -1.52
CA VAL A 267 13.84 9.58 -1.52
C VAL A 267 14.04 10.68 -2.57
N VAL A 268 15.22 11.30 -2.61
CA VAL A 268 15.55 12.33 -3.59
C VAL A 268 15.50 11.78 -5.01
N ALA A 269 15.97 10.55 -5.25
CA ALA A 269 15.91 9.91 -6.54
C ALA A 269 14.47 9.73 -7.03
N TRP A 270 13.57 9.23 -6.18
CA TRP A 270 12.13 9.14 -6.51
C TRP A 270 11.50 10.50 -6.83
N ARG A 271 11.86 11.54 -6.07
CA ARG A 271 11.37 12.91 -6.31
C ARG A 271 11.89 13.49 -7.62
N ARG A 272 13.18 13.34 -7.92
CA ARG A 272 13.79 13.77 -9.18
C ARG A 272 13.21 13.03 -10.37
N HIS A 273 13.02 11.71 -10.23
CA HIS A 273 12.35 10.90 -11.24
C HIS A 273 10.92 11.40 -11.52
N PHE A 274 10.15 11.75 -10.49
CA PHE A 274 8.83 12.38 -10.67
C PHE A 274 8.92 13.70 -11.43
N VAL A 275 9.83 14.61 -11.06
CA VAL A 275 10.01 15.88 -11.77
C VAL A 275 10.37 15.66 -13.24
N GLN A 276 11.30 14.74 -13.51
CA GLN A 276 11.79 14.44 -14.85
C GLN A 276 10.70 13.89 -15.77
N PHE A 277 9.92 12.90 -15.29
CA PHE A 277 9.00 12.15 -16.14
C PHE A 277 7.55 12.62 -16.04
N ALA A 278 7.10 13.09 -14.87
CA ALA A 278 5.76 13.69 -14.73
C ALA A 278 5.73 15.16 -15.21
N ARG A 279 6.89 15.84 -15.24
CA ARG A 279 7.05 17.23 -15.69
C ARG A 279 6.03 18.19 -15.07
N PRO A 280 5.99 18.30 -13.74
CA PRO A 280 4.92 19.03 -13.09
C PRO A 280 5.06 20.55 -13.26
N ALA A 281 3.98 21.23 -13.66
CA ALA A 281 3.94 22.68 -13.86
C ALA A 281 3.34 23.45 -12.67
N HIS A 282 2.77 22.75 -11.69
CA HIS A 282 2.00 23.34 -10.59
C HIS A 282 2.35 22.73 -9.23
N LEU A 283 3.63 22.47 -8.98
CA LEU A 283 4.10 22.03 -7.66
C LEU A 283 3.84 23.08 -6.58
N PRO A 284 3.64 22.65 -5.30
CA PRO A 284 3.63 23.58 -4.18
C PRO A 284 4.94 24.38 -4.11
N GLN A 285 4.86 25.64 -3.69
CA GLN A 285 5.97 26.60 -3.77
C GLN A 285 7.24 26.10 -3.07
N HIS A 286 7.09 25.43 -1.93
CA HIS A 286 8.20 24.93 -1.11
C HIS A 286 8.49 23.44 -1.34
N TRP A 287 7.92 22.83 -2.38
CA TRP A 287 8.24 21.45 -2.73
C TRP A 287 9.46 21.42 -3.64
N VAL A 288 10.55 20.84 -3.15
CA VAL A 288 11.76 20.60 -3.94
C VAL A 288 12.24 19.17 -3.72
N PRO A 289 12.84 18.52 -4.74
CA PRO A 289 13.32 17.15 -4.60
C PRO A 289 14.28 16.96 -3.43
N GLU A 290 15.15 17.94 -3.21
CA GLU A 290 16.21 17.97 -2.20
C GLU A 290 15.70 18.29 -0.78
N TYR A 291 14.39 18.50 -0.58
CA TYR A 291 13.88 18.84 0.74
C TYR A 291 14.30 17.78 1.77
N PRO A 292 14.94 18.18 2.88
CA PRO A 292 15.62 17.25 3.76
C PRO A 292 14.66 16.19 4.30
N CYS A 293 15.09 14.94 4.24
CA CYS A 293 14.49 13.90 5.07
C CYS A 293 14.83 14.22 6.52
N ALA A 294 13.85 14.13 7.41
CA ALA A 294 14.15 14.21 8.82
C ALA A 294 15.07 13.05 9.22
N GLN A 295 16.17 13.42 9.86
CA GLN A 295 17.15 12.51 10.44
C GLN A 295 16.63 11.99 11.78
#